data_AF-A0A497PQW2-F1
#
_entry.id   AF-A0A497PQW2-F1
#
_cell.length_a   1.000
_cell.length_b   1.000
_cell.length_c   1.000
_cell.angle_alpha   90.00
_cell.angle_beta   90.00
_cell.angle_gamma   90.00
#
_symmetry.space_group_name_H-M   'P 1'
#
loop_
_entity.id
_entity.type
_entity.pdbx_description
1 polymer ?
#
loop_
_entity_poly.entity_id
_entity_poly.type
_entity_poly.pdbx_seq_one_letter_code
_entity_poly.pdbx_strand_id
1 'polypeptide(L)'
;MGVISLICLWQFIQLDTTDIHEYQYPDYVCKHFAKDFQINASHFNLPIRLVHIRNRTIDHMLCAYYISDERRARYGLVDKRWIFIEPQTDEVFFNLPYRNIQFMNIGREII
;
A
#
# COMPACT_ATOMS: atom_id res chain seq x y z
N MET A 1 3.35 -7.89 29.02
CA MET A 1 4.51 -7.69 28.13
C MET A 1 4.12 -8.20 26.76
N GLY A 2 3.71 -7.31 25.86
CA GLY A 2 3.27 -7.71 24.52
C GLY A 2 4.48 -8.04 23.66
N VAL A 3 4.52 -9.24 23.08
CA VAL A 3 5.49 -9.61 22.07
C VAL A 3 5.20 -8.74 20.84
N ILE A 4 6.06 -7.77 20.56
CA ILE A 4 6.02 -7.06 19.27
C ILE A 4 6.48 -8.08 18.22
N SER A 5 5.51 -8.76 17.60
CA SER A 5 5.80 -9.65 16.48
C SER A 5 6.16 -8.78 15.27
N LEU A 6 7.45 -8.70 14.95
CA LEU A 6 7.95 -8.10 13.72
C LEU A 6 7.61 -9.05 12.56
N ILE A 7 6.40 -8.90 12.00
CA ILE A 7 6.00 -9.62 10.79
C ILE A 7 6.47 -8.87 9.55
N CYS A 8 6.73 -9.60 8.46
CA CYS A 8 7.02 -8.99 7.17
C CYS A 8 5.73 -8.65 6.41
N LEU A 9 5.83 -7.83 5.35
CA LEU A 9 4.68 -7.43 4.53
C LEU A 9 3.86 -8.63 4.03
N TRP A 10 4.53 -9.69 3.56
CA TRP A 10 3.85 -10.89 3.07
C TRP A 10 2.99 -11.57 4.14
N GLN A 11 3.52 -11.72 5.36
CA GLN A 11 2.77 -12.29 6.48
C GLN A 11 1.60 -11.39 6.88
N PHE A 12 1.78 -10.08 6.81
CA PHE A 12 0.71 -9.14 7.12
C PHE A 12 -0.44 -9.23 6.13
N ILE A 13 -0.17 -9.30 4.81
CA ILE A 13 -1.22 -9.42 3.79
C ILE A 13 -2.08 -10.67 4.04
N GLN A 14 -1.51 -11.77 4.55
CA GLN A 14 -2.28 -12.97 4.90
C GLN A 14 -3.14 -12.85 6.17
N LEU A 15 -2.84 -11.88 7.03
CA LEU A 15 -3.53 -11.64 8.30
C LEU A 15 -4.51 -10.47 8.22
N ASP A 16 -4.25 -9.54 7.32
CA ASP A 16 -5.17 -8.46 7.03
C ASP A 16 -6.49 -9.02 6.49
N THR A 17 -7.56 -8.30 6.76
CA THR A 17 -8.92 -8.70 6.37
C THR A 17 -9.66 -7.54 5.72
N THR A 18 -8.93 -6.53 5.21
CA THR A 18 -9.56 -5.36 4.60
C THR A 18 -10.31 -5.77 3.33
N ASP A 19 -9.77 -6.74 2.59
CA ASP A 19 -10.32 -7.33 1.36
C ASP A 19 -11.69 -8.03 1.56
N ILE A 20 -12.04 -8.44 2.78
CA ILE A 20 -13.35 -9.06 3.05
C ILE A 20 -14.52 -8.07 2.98
N HIS A 21 -14.24 -6.77 3.07
CA HIS A 21 -15.28 -5.74 2.99
C HIS A 21 -15.75 -5.55 1.55
N GLU A 22 -17.06 -5.33 1.37
CA GLU A 22 -17.62 -5.05 0.05
C GLU A 22 -17.45 -3.57 -0.31
N TYR A 23 -17.10 -3.29 -1.57
CA TYR A 23 -17.09 -1.93 -2.09
C TYR A 23 -18.53 -1.39 -2.19
N GLN A 24 -18.80 -0.27 -1.53
CA GLN A 24 -20.11 0.37 -1.49
C GLN A 24 -19.98 1.87 -1.75
N TYR A 25 -20.37 2.35 -2.93
CA TYR A 25 -20.32 3.78 -3.21
C TYR A 25 -21.56 4.51 -2.65
N PRO A 26 -21.40 5.63 -1.92
CA PRO A 26 -20.15 6.34 -1.61
C PRO A 26 -19.51 5.99 -0.24
N ASP A 27 -20.13 5.07 0.50
CA ASP A 27 -19.90 4.85 1.93
C ASP A 27 -18.58 4.13 2.25
N TYR A 28 -18.19 3.13 1.45
CA TYR A 28 -16.98 2.34 1.60
C TYR A 28 -16.30 2.15 0.24
N VAL A 29 -15.30 3.00 -0.06
CA VAL A 29 -14.64 3.10 -1.36
C VAL A 29 -13.12 3.01 -1.18
N CYS A 30 -12.33 3.06 -2.24
CA CYS A 30 -10.87 2.84 -2.22
C CYS A 30 -10.11 3.58 -1.10
N LYS A 31 -10.49 4.83 -0.76
CA LYS A 31 -9.88 5.59 0.35
C LYS A 31 -10.11 4.98 1.73
N HIS A 32 -11.22 4.25 1.93
CA HIS A 32 -11.57 3.58 3.17
C HIS A 32 -10.76 2.30 3.32
N PHE A 33 -10.76 1.43 2.30
CA PHE A 33 -9.88 0.25 2.24
C PHE A 33 -8.40 0.62 2.49
N ALA A 34 -7.87 1.65 1.82
CA ALA A 34 -6.48 2.04 2.00
C ALA A 34 -6.16 2.55 3.42
N LYS A 35 -7.12 3.21 4.07
CA LYS A 35 -6.95 3.66 5.46
C LYS A 35 -7.02 2.50 6.44
N ASP A 36 -7.96 1.59 6.26
CA ASP A 36 -8.11 0.43 7.14
C ASP A 36 -6.89 -0.48 7.05
N PHE A 37 -6.40 -0.76 5.84
CA PHE A 37 -5.14 -1.50 5.62
C PHE A 37 -3.94 -0.82 6.30
N GLN A 38 -3.83 0.53 6.20
CA GLN A 38 -2.76 1.28 6.87
C GLN A 38 -2.88 1.19 8.40
N ILE A 39 -4.09 1.30 8.95
CA ILE A 39 -4.35 1.19 10.38
C ILE A 39 -3.98 -0.22 10.87
N ASN A 40 -4.47 -1.26 10.19
CA ASN A 40 -4.17 -2.65 10.47
C ASN A 40 -2.65 -2.90 10.47
N ALA A 41 -1.95 -2.44 9.43
CA ALA A 41 -0.50 -2.56 9.32
C ALA A 41 0.26 -1.85 10.46
N SER A 42 -0.27 -0.73 10.95
CA SER A 42 0.34 0.04 12.04
C SER A 42 0.38 -0.75 13.36
N HIS A 43 -0.59 -1.64 13.60
CA HIS A 43 -0.59 -2.55 14.77
C HIS A 43 0.57 -3.56 14.71
N PHE A 44 1.14 -3.79 13.53
CA PHE A 44 2.28 -4.68 13.30
C PHE A 44 3.60 -3.93 13.06
N ASN A 45 3.64 -2.61 13.29
CA ASN A 45 4.79 -1.75 12.97
C ASN A 45 5.23 -1.82 11.50
N LEU A 46 4.30 -2.06 10.57
CA LEU A 46 4.57 -2.00 9.14
C LEU A 46 4.28 -0.59 8.61
N PRO A 47 5.31 0.15 8.14
CA PRO A 47 5.12 1.51 7.66
C PRO A 47 4.49 1.52 6.26
N ILE A 48 3.17 1.60 6.21
CA ILE A 48 2.39 1.77 4.98
C ILE A 48 2.12 3.25 4.74
N ARG A 49 2.32 3.70 3.49
CA ARG A 49 1.92 5.03 3.00
C ARG A 49 0.69 4.92 2.12
N LEU A 50 -0.18 5.92 2.18
CA LEU A 50 -1.29 6.05 1.25
C LEU A 50 -0.78 6.65 -0.06
N VAL A 51 -1.24 6.15 -1.19
CA VAL A 51 -0.88 6.64 -2.52
C VAL A 51 -2.15 7.01 -3.25
N HIS A 52 -2.30 8.29 -3.57
CA HIS A 52 -3.40 8.75 -4.40
C HIS A 52 -2.95 8.78 -5.86
N ILE A 53 -3.60 7.96 -6.66
CA ILE A 53 -3.42 7.85 -8.11
C ILE A 53 -4.54 8.62 -8.77
N ARG A 54 -4.17 9.66 -9.54
CA ARG A 54 -5.13 10.44 -10.29
C ARG A 54 -4.68 10.69 -11.72
N ASN A 55 -5.61 10.53 -12.65
CA ASN A 55 -5.52 11.06 -14.01
C ASN A 55 -6.92 11.50 -14.48
N ARG A 56 -7.11 11.68 -15.80
CA ARG A 56 -8.41 12.13 -16.35
C ARG A 56 -9.54 11.12 -16.19
N THR A 57 -9.23 9.84 -15.97
CA THR A 57 -10.20 8.73 -15.98
C THR A 57 -10.19 7.92 -14.68
N ILE A 58 -9.21 8.14 -13.80
CA ILE A 58 -8.99 7.38 -12.58
C ILE A 58 -8.77 8.35 -11.43
N ASP A 59 -9.50 8.12 -10.33
CA ASP A 59 -9.30 8.74 -9.02
C ASP A 59 -9.34 7.61 -7.99
N HIS A 60 -8.17 7.18 -7.53
CA HIS A 60 -8.02 5.92 -6.81
C HIS A 60 -6.95 5.98 -5.72
N MET A 61 -7.17 5.28 -4.60
CA MET A 61 -6.22 5.25 -3.50
C MET A 61 -5.70 3.83 -3.26
N LEU A 62 -4.37 3.70 -3.17
CA LEU A 62 -3.64 2.47 -2.88
C LEU A 62 -2.77 2.62 -1.63
N CYS A 63 -2.12 1.53 -1.26
CA CYS A 63 -1.10 1.49 -0.23
C CYS A 63 0.30 1.31 -0.86
N ALA A 64 1.33 1.82 -0.20
CA ALA A 64 2.72 1.60 -0.58
C ALA A 64 3.60 1.26 0.62
N TYR A 65 4.41 0.22 0.47
CA TYR A 65 5.42 -0.21 1.43
C TYR A 65 6.82 0.14 0.91
N TYR A 66 7.63 0.80 1.75
CA TYR A 66 9.00 1.16 1.41
C TYR A 66 9.92 -0.06 1.49
N ILE A 67 10.71 -0.30 0.44
CA ILE A 67 11.74 -1.34 0.44
C ILE A 67 13.09 -0.70 0.83
N SER A 68 13.64 -1.12 1.97
CA SER A 68 14.97 -0.65 2.41
C SER A 68 16.08 -1.03 1.42
N ASP A 69 17.12 -0.22 1.36
CA ASP A 69 18.28 -0.41 0.47
C ASP A 69 18.91 -1.79 0.63
N GLU A 70 19.03 -2.27 1.86
CA GLU A 70 19.51 -3.62 2.18
C GLU A 70 18.63 -4.70 1.53
N ARG A 71 17.30 -4.59 1.65
CA ARG A 71 16.37 -5.55 1.03
C ARG A 71 16.40 -5.44 -0.49
N ARG A 72 16.50 -4.22 -1.03
CA ARG A 72 16.63 -4.00 -2.48
C ARG A 72 17.88 -4.67 -3.03
N ALA A 73 19.02 -4.49 -2.36
CA ALA A 73 20.27 -5.14 -2.73
C ALA A 73 20.18 -6.67 -2.61
N ARG A 74 19.61 -7.18 -1.50
CA ARG A 74 19.44 -8.63 -1.27
C ARG A 74 18.61 -9.33 -2.33
N TYR A 75 17.57 -8.68 -2.85
CA TYR A 75 16.63 -9.27 -3.80
C TYR A 75 16.81 -8.77 -5.25
N GLY A 76 17.86 -7.99 -5.53
CA GLY A 76 18.11 -7.45 -6.88
C GLY A 76 17.08 -6.41 -7.35
N LEU A 77 16.32 -5.80 -6.42
CA LEU A 77 15.27 -4.80 -6.69
C LEU A 77 15.81 -3.37 -6.70
N VAL A 78 17.01 -3.17 -7.28
CA VAL A 78 17.76 -1.91 -7.18
C VAL A 78 17.00 -0.69 -7.72
N ASP A 79 16.12 -0.91 -8.70
CA ASP A 79 15.28 0.12 -9.34
C ASP A 79 13.91 0.30 -8.68
N LYS A 80 13.52 -0.56 -7.71
CA LYS A 80 12.22 -0.51 -7.05
C LYS A 80 12.34 0.03 -5.64
N ARG A 81 11.75 1.19 -5.34
CA ARG A 81 11.71 1.76 -3.98
C ARG A 81 10.47 1.39 -3.19
N TRP A 82 9.41 0.99 -3.88
CA TRP A 82 8.09 0.79 -3.33
C TRP A 82 7.50 -0.53 -3.81
N ILE A 83 6.74 -1.17 -2.92
CA ILE A 83 5.75 -2.18 -3.26
C ILE A 83 4.39 -1.51 -3.11
N PHE A 84 3.58 -1.51 -4.16
CA PHE A 84 2.22 -1.00 -4.12
C PHE A 84 1.26 -2.16 -3.81
N ILE A 85 0.19 -1.87 -3.07
CA ILE A 85 -0.83 -2.84 -2.69
C ILE A 85 -2.20 -2.25 -3.01
N GLU A 86 -3.06 -3.04 -3.66
CA GLU A 86 -4.50 -2.81 -3.76
C GLU A 86 -5.20 -3.45 -2.56
N PRO A 87 -5.61 -2.65 -1.56
CA PRO A 87 -6.19 -3.18 -0.33
C PRO A 87 -7.59 -3.80 -0.52
N GLN A 88 -8.23 -3.63 -1.69
CA GLN A 88 -9.51 -4.28 -2.00
C GLN A 88 -9.37 -5.73 -2.46
N THR A 89 -8.18 -6.12 -2.94
CA THR A 89 -7.97 -7.42 -3.59
C THR A 89 -6.67 -8.10 -3.15
N ASP A 90 -5.91 -7.46 -2.27
CA ASP A 90 -4.55 -7.84 -1.87
C ASP A 90 -3.56 -7.99 -3.03
N GLU A 91 -3.86 -7.39 -4.18
CA GLU A 91 -2.94 -7.40 -5.32
C GLU A 91 -1.69 -6.56 -5.01
N VAL A 92 -0.53 -7.10 -5.36
CA VAL A 92 0.78 -6.51 -5.07
C VAL A 92 1.50 -6.18 -6.36
N PHE A 93 2.02 -4.95 -6.47
CA PHE A 93 2.67 -4.45 -7.67
C PHE A 93 4.04 -3.84 -7.35
N PHE A 94 5.05 -4.14 -8.18
CA PHE A 94 6.32 -3.41 -8.17
C PHE A 94 6.31 -2.19 -9.09
N ASN A 95 5.41 -2.17 -10.07
CA ASN A 95 5.16 -1.03 -10.97
C ASN A 95 3.66 -0.84 -11.09
N LEU A 96 3.18 0.39 -10.97
CA LEU A 96 1.76 0.66 -11.17
C LEU A 96 1.38 0.47 -12.64
N PRO A 97 0.27 -0.24 -12.93
CA PRO A 97 -0.14 -0.52 -14.30
C PRO A 97 -0.75 0.68 -15.03
N TYR A 98 -0.88 1.85 -14.39
CA TYR A 98 -1.54 3.01 -15.00
C TYR A 98 -0.55 3.95 -15.68
N ARG A 99 -0.93 4.44 -16.87
CA ARG A 99 -0.15 5.44 -17.62
C ARG A 99 -0.56 6.85 -17.21
N ASN A 100 0.38 7.79 -17.26
CA ASN A 100 0.17 9.21 -16.97
C ASN A 100 -0.42 9.47 -15.56
N ILE A 101 0.07 8.76 -14.55
CA ILE A 101 -0.32 8.94 -13.14
C ILE A 101 0.39 10.15 -12.57
N GLN A 102 -0.35 11.00 -11.85
CA GLN A 102 0.24 11.89 -10.86
C GLN A 102 0.22 11.20 -9.50
N PHE A 103 1.38 11.08 -8.86
CA PHE A 103 1.46 10.63 -7.47
C PHE A 103 1.15 11.80 -6.55
N MET A 104 0.07 11.69 -5.79
CA MET A 104 -0.18 12.61 -4.68
C MET A 104 0.05 11.87 -3.37
N ASN A 105 0.86 12.46 -2.49
CA ASN A 105 1.12 12.01 -1.11
C ASN A 105 1.91 10.69 -0.92
N ILE A 106 3.00 10.44 -1.65
CA ILE A 106 4.06 9.55 -1.12
C ILE A 106 4.91 10.33 -0.08
N GLY A 107 4.26 10.95 0.91
CA GLY A 107 4.90 11.65 2.04
C GLY A 107 5.61 12.98 1.74
N ARG A 108 5.00 13.88 0.93
CA ARG A 108 5.57 15.13 0.39
C ARG A 108 6.74 14.89 -0.58
N GLU A 109 6.43 14.88 -1.86
CA GLU A 109 7.13 15.68 -2.87
C GLU A 109 6.30 15.67 -4.15
N ILE A 110 5.78 16.85 -4.49
CA ILE A 110 5.46 17.23 -5.86
C ILE A 110 6.78 17.83 -6.37
N ILE A 111 7.37 17.23 -7.40
CA ILE A 111 8.31 17.92 -8.28
C ILE A 111 7.63 18.03 -9.64
#